data_AF-B9W8Q9-F1
#
_entry.id   AF-B9W8Q9-F1
#
_cell.length_a   1.000
_cell.length_b   1.000
_cell.length_c   1.000
_cell.angle_alpha   90.00
_cell.angle_beta   90.00
_cell.angle_gamma   90.00
#
_symmetry.space_group_name_H-M   'P 1'
#
loop_
_entity.id
_entity.type
_entity.pdbx_description
1 polymer ?
#
loop_
_entity_poly.entity_id
_entity_poly.type
_entity_poly.pdbx_seq_one_letter_code
_entity_poly.pdbx_strand_id
1 'polypeptide(L)'
;MSNDNTVPDNKPETLASIFEYLHQEKIISPDERSTQDEILKDCQQFMGNNSSKKLNWRQLAECFEDVFAKYTTETSELKEQIEELVQQRKMLFECYEKLDQERAKARIEKSLSWIITKEGNLAKFKSAANTLLQNTDSESKPAREEIP
;
A
#
# COMPACT_ATOMS: atom_id res chain seq x y z
N MET A 1 26.11 -32.71 -31.83
CA MET A 1 24.83 -32.33 -32.46
C MET A 1 24.82 -30.82 -32.52
N SER A 2 24.95 -30.27 -33.74
CA SER A 2 24.81 -28.83 -34.00
C SER A 2 23.38 -28.40 -33.74
N ASN A 3 23.21 -27.26 -33.08
CA ASN A 3 22.07 -26.39 -33.31
C ASN A 3 22.63 -25.02 -33.68
N ASP A 4 22.65 -24.76 -34.99
CA ASP A 4 22.81 -23.45 -35.58
C ASP A 4 21.76 -22.52 -34.97
N ASN A 5 22.21 -21.55 -34.17
CA ASN A 5 21.43 -20.34 -33.90
C ASN A 5 21.69 -19.36 -35.04
N THR A 6 21.19 -19.68 -36.24
CA THR A 6 21.01 -18.68 -37.29
C THR A 6 19.76 -17.88 -36.96
N VAL A 7 19.92 -16.86 -36.10
CA VAL A 7 18.99 -15.73 -36.12
C VAL A 7 19.09 -15.17 -37.53
N PRO A 8 18.01 -15.13 -38.32
CA PRO A 8 18.09 -14.61 -39.67
C PRO A 8 18.57 -13.15 -39.58
N ASP A 9 19.63 -12.85 -40.33
CA ASP A 9 20.29 -11.55 -40.46
C ASP A 9 19.40 -10.48 -41.12
N ASN A 10 18.08 -10.66 -41.11
CA ASN A 10 17.11 -9.65 -41.50
C ASN A 10 16.89 -8.68 -40.34
N LYS A 11 17.94 -7.97 -39.95
CA LYS A 11 17.73 -6.69 -39.27
C LYS A 11 17.11 -5.75 -40.31
N PRO A 12 15.99 -5.08 -40.00
CA PRO A 12 15.40 -4.15 -40.94
C PRO A 12 16.35 -2.96 -41.14
N GLU A 13 17.05 -2.92 -42.28
CA GLU A 13 18.02 -1.85 -42.60
C GLU A 13 17.36 -0.56 -43.11
N THR A 14 16.05 -0.58 -43.38
CA THR A 14 15.31 0.54 -43.97
C THR A 14 14.02 0.80 -43.21
N LEU A 15 13.56 2.05 -43.20
CA LEU A 15 12.26 2.43 -42.61
C LEU A 15 11.11 1.58 -43.15
N ALA A 16 11.14 1.25 -44.44
CA ALA A 16 10.15 0.39 -45.08
C ALA A 16 10.14 -1.03 -44.49
N SER A 17 11.32 -1.63 -44.24
CA SER A 17 11.40 -2.96 -43.63
C SER A 17 11.05 -2.96 -42.13
N ILE A 18 11.26 -1.84 -41.42
CA ILE A 18 10.77 -1.67 -40.05
C ILE A 18 9.23 -1.63 -40.03
N PHE A 19 8.60 -0.84 -40.90
CA PHE A 19 7.13 -0.79 -40.98
C PHE A 19 6.52 -2.12 -41.41
N GLU A 20 7.13 -2.78 -42.37
CA GLU A 20 6.69 -4.11 -42.82
C GLU A 20 6.73 -5.12 -41.66
N TYR A 21 7.81 -5.12 -40.87
CA TYR A 21 7.92 -5.95 -39.68
C TYR A 21 6.87 -5.60 -38.60
N LEU A 22 6.66 -4.32 -38.29
CA LEU A 22 5.69 -3.88 -37.27
C LEU A 22 4.24 -4.21 -37.66
N HIS A 23 3.92 -4.19 -38.96
CA HIS A 23 2.63 -4.66 -39.47
C HIS A 23 2.50 -6.19 -39.40
N GLN A 24 3.55 -6.94 -39.71
CA GLN A 24 3.56 -8.40 -39.60
C GLN A 24 3.33 -8.86 -38.15
N GLU A 25 3.95 -8.17 -37.18
CA GLU A 25 3.77 -8.42 -35.75
C GLU A 25 2.45 -7.87 -35.18
N LYS A 26 1.60 -7.24 -36.01
CA LYS A 26 0.31 -6.64 -35.63
C LYS A 26 0.43 -5.58 -34.51
N ILE A 27 1.60 -4.97 -34.37
CA ILE A 27 1.83 -3.89 -33.40
C ILE A 27 1.15 -2.61 -33.87
N ILE A 28 1.08 -2.40 -35.20
CA ILE A 28 0.47 -1.23 -35.84
C ILE A 28 -0.53 -1.72 -36.90
N SER A 29 -1.71 -1.10 -36.96
CA SER A 29 -2.76 -1.47 -37.90
C SER A 29 -2.37 -1.10 -39.34
N PRO A 30 -2.61 -1.96 -40.36
CA PRO A 30 -2.31 -1.65 -41.76
C PRO A 30 -3.09 -0.45 -42.33
N ASP A 31 -4.12 0.02 -41.62
CA ASP A 31 -4.90 1.23 -41.95
C ASP A 31 -4.31 2.51 -41.35
N GLU A 32 -3.41 2.42 -40.36
CA GLU A 32 -2.61 3.55 -39.85
C GLU A 32 -1.40 3.80 -40.75
N ARG A 33 -1.61 3.88 -42.07
CA ARG A 33 -0.56 4.33 -42.99
C ARG A 33 -0.35 5.83 -42.82
N SER A 34 0.27 6.23 -41.72
CA SER A 34 1.06 7.45 -41.73
C SER A 34 2.13 7.23 -42.79
N THR A 35 2.02 7.96 -43.91
CA THR A 35 2.93 7.78 -45.03
C THR A 35 4.36 8.03 -44.53
N GLN A 36 5.33 7.27 -45.03
CA GLN A 36 6.73 7.46 -44.66
C GLN A 36 7.15 8.94 -44.78
N ASP A 37 6.58 9.66 -45.76
CA ASP A 37 6.77 11.10 -45.96
C ASP A 37 6.13 11.98 -44.87
N GLU A 38 5.00 11.60 -44.27
CA GLU A 38 4.40 12.32 -43.12
C GLU A 38 5.24 12.14 -41.85
N ILE A 39 5.72 10.93 -41.59
CA ILE A 39 6.56 10.64 -40.41
C ILE A 39 7.92 11.33 -40.54
N LEU A 40 8.51 11.33 -41.74
CA LEU A 40 9.74 12.06 -42.03
C LEU A 40 9.57 13.58 -41.96
N LYS A 41 8.33 14.10 -42.11
CA LYS A 41 8.02 15.53 -41.98
C LYS A 41 8.16 16.00 -40.54
N ASP A 42 7.74 15.17 -39.58
CA ASP A 42 7.83 15.46 -38.15
C ASP A 42 9.19 15.08 -37.56
N CYS A 43 9.94 14.21 -38.25
CA CYS A 43 11.25 13.72 -37.85
C CYS A 43 12.42 14.40 -38.59
N GLN A 44 12.26 15.63 -39.08
CA GLN A 44 13.31 16.37 -39.82
C GLN A 44 14.64 16.47 -39.07
N GLN A 45 14.60 16.51 -37.74
CA GLN A 45 15.79 16.53 -36.87
C GLN A 45 16.68 15.28 -37.01
N PHE A 46 16.13 14.17 -37.53
CA PHE A 46 16.87 12.94 -37.80
C PHE A 46 17.28 12.82 -39.27
N MET A 47 17.06 13.83 -40.10
CA MET A 47 17.50 13.83 -41.51
C MET A 47 18.89 14.45 -41.62
N GLY A 48 19.82 13.76 -42.28
CA GLY A 48 21.18 14.28 -42.50
C GLY A 48 21.20 15.47 -43.47
N ASN A 49 22.09 16.43 -43.24
CA ASN A 49 22.27 17.66 -44.05
C ASN A 49 22.80 17.43 -45.49
N ASN A 50 22.96 16.18 -45.91
CA ASN A 50 23.52 15.84 -47.22
C ASN A 50 22.45 15.96 -48.32
N SER A 51 22.89 16.16 -49.56
CA SER A 51 22.05 16.27 -50.77
C SER A 51 21.07 15.10 -51.00
N SER A 52 21.29 13.97 -50.31
CA SER A 52 20.43 12.78 -50.37
C SER A 52 19.34 12.71 -49.28
N LYS A 53 19.29 13.65 -48.32
CA LYS A 53 18.34 13.67 -47.20
C LYS A 53 18.13 12.28 -46.57
N LYS A 54 19.22 11.55 -46.30
CA LYS A 54 19.13 10.21 -45.69
C LYS A 54 18.89 10.32 -44.18
N LEU A 55 18.11 9.38 -43.65
CA LEU A 55 17.87 9.26 -42.21
C LEU A 55 19.18 8.99 -41.46
N ASN A 56 19.40 9.71 -40.37
CA ASN A 56 20.48 9.51 -39.43
C ASN A 56 20.09 8.46 -38.39
N TRP A 57 20.26 7.20 -38.78
CA TRP A 57 19.98 6.03 -37.92
C TRP A 57 20.71 6.07 -36.58
N ARG A 58 21.89 6.69 -36.53
CA ARG A 58 22.65 6.82 -35.29
C ARG A 58 21.96 7.76 -34.30
N GLN A 59 21.53 8.94 -34.74
CA GLN A 59 20.80 9.88 -33.89
C GLN A 59 19.45 9.30 -33.43
N LEU A 60 18.78 8.54 -34.30
CA LEU A 60 17.53 7.87 -33.92
C LEU A 60 17.78 6.80 -32.85
N ALA A 61 18.81 5.98 -33.01
CA ALA A 61 19.19 4.97 -32.03
C ALA A 61 19.58 5.61 -30.68
N GLU A 62 20.41 6.66 -30.70
CA GLU A 62 20.80 7.42 -29.51
C GLU A 62 19.57 8.03 -28.80
N CYS A 63 18.57 8.52 -29.56
CA CYS A 63 17.32 9.03 -29.00
C CYS A 63 16.48 7.93 -28.34
N PHE A 64 16.38 6.75 -28.96
CA PHE A 64 15.67 5.62 -28.34
C PHE A 64 16.39 5.13 -27.08
N GLU A 65 17.71 5.03 -27.09
CA GLU A 65 18.49 4.66 -25.91
C GLU A 65 18.27 5.64 -24.75
N ASP A 66 18.26 6.95 -25.02
CA ASP A 66 17.97 7.97 -24.01
C ASP A 66 16.55 7.86 -23.44
N VAL A 67 15.55 7.62 -24.31
CA VAL A 67 14.15 7.41 -23.88
C VAL A 67 14.03 6.15 -23.02
N PHE A 68 14.65 5.04 -23.43
CA PHE A 68 14.63 3.80 -22.64
C PHE A 68 15.36 3.97 -21.31
N ALA A 69 16.48 4.69 -21.28
CA ALA A 69 17.22 4.96 -20.05
C ALA A 69 16.38 5.81 -19.08
N LYS A 70 15.73 6.87 -19.57
CA LYS A 70 14.82 7.71 -18.76
C LYS A 70 13.65 6.89 -18.24
N TYR A 71 12.97 6.15 -19.11
CA TYR A 71 11.85 5.30 -18.73
C TYR A 71 12.24 4.26 -17.67
N THR A 72 13.40 3.62 -17.83
CA THR A 72 13.93 2.64 -16.86
C THR A 72 14.22 3.29 -15.50
N THR A 73 14.76 4.52 -15.52
CA THR A 73 15.06 5.29 -14.32
C THR A 73 13.77 5.67 -13.59
N GLU A 74 12.82 6.29 -14.29
CA GLU A 74 11.51 6.67 -13.75
C GLU A 74 10.75 5.46 -13.20
N THR A 75 10.78 4.32 -13.90
CA THR A 75 10.15 3.08 -13.43
C THR A 75 10.81 2.55 -12.16
N SER A 76 12.12 2.70 -12.03
CA SER A 76 12.86 2.27 -10.83
C SER A 76 12.52 3.17 -9.63
N GLU A 77 12.46 4.48 -9.83
CA GLU A 77 12.06 5.46 -8.81
C GLU A 77 10.62 5.23 -8.34
N LEU A 78 9.68 4.99 -9.27
CA LEU A 78 8.29 4.67 -8.92
C LEU A 78 8.21 3.39 -8.10
N LYS A 79 9.01 2.37 -8.44
CA LYS A 79 9.04 1.12 -7.68
C LYS A 79 9.52 1.36 -6.24
N GLU A 80 10.58 2.15 -6.07
CA GLU A 80 11.10 2.51 -4.74
C GLU A 80 10.05 3.26 -3.90
N GLN A 81 9.35 4.24 -4.49
CA GLN A 81 8.27 4.97 -3.83
C GLN A 81 7.12 4.05 -3.40
N ILE A 82 6.74 3.07 -4.24
CA ILE A 82 5.70 2.09 -3.91
C ILE A 82 6.14 1.22 -2.72
N GLU A 83 7.39 0.76 -2.70
CA GLU A 83 7.93 -0.04 -1.60
C GLU A 83 7.94 0.75 -0.28
N GLU A 84 8.32 2.04 -0.33
CA GLU A 84 8.28 2.93 0.84
C GLU A 84 6.84 3.09 1.37
N LEU A 85 5.87 3.38 0.50
CA LEU A 85 4.47 3.53 0.87
C LEU A 85 3.89 2.25 1.48
N VAL A 86 4.26 1.08 0.94
CA VAL A 86 3.88 -0.22 1.51
C VAL A 86 4.42 -0.38 2.93
N GLN A 87 5.67 0.01 3.16
CA GLN A 87 6.29 -0.09 4.48
C GLN A 87 5.66 0.89 5.49
N GLN A 88 5.42 2.14 5.08
CA GLN A 88 4.72 3.13 5.90
C GLN A 88 3.30 2.63 6.28
N ARG A 89 2.57 2.04 5.34
CA ARG A 89 1.25 1.48 5.59
C ARG A 89 1.28 0.34 6.61
N LYS A 90 2.27 -0.57 6.52
CA LYS A 90 2.44 -1.65 7.51
C LYS A 90 2.67 -1.10 8.91
N MET A 91 3.60 -0.16 9.05
CA MET A 91 3.86 0.50 10.33
C MET A 91 2.62 1.17 10.91
N LEU A 92 1.83 1.85 10.06
CA LEU A 92 0.60 2.50 10.49
C LEU A 92 -0.41 1.49 11.05
N PHE A 93 -0.58 0.34 10.40
CA PHE A 93 -1.45 -0.74 10.90
C PHE A 93 -0.98 -1.26 12.26
N GLU A 94 0.32 -1.54 12.42
CA GLU A 94 0.88 -2.01 13.69
C GLU A 94 0.68 -0.99 14.82
N CYS A 95 0.84 0.30 14.53
CA CYS A 95 0.57 1.37 15.50
C CYS A 95 -0.90 1.42 15.90
N TYR A 96 -1.83 1.32 14.95
CA TYR A 96 -3.27 1.30 15.25
C TYR A 96 -3.67 0.07 16.07
N GLU A 97 -3.14 -1.10 15.74
CA GLU A 97 -3.42 -2.32 16.48
C GLU A 97 -2.96 -2.21 17.95
N LYS A 98 -1.72 -1.76 18.17
CA LYS A 98 -1.21 -1.54 19.54
C LYS A 98 -2.05 -0.53 20.31
N LEU A 99 -2.42 0.57 19.67
CA LEU A 99 -3.23 1.61 20.30
C LEU A 99 -4.64 1.13 20.65
N ASP A 100 -5.25 0.27 19.82
CA ASP A 100 -6.54 -0.34 20.15
C ASP A 100 -6.44 -1.35 21.30
N GLN A 101 -5.37 -2.17 21.31
CA GLN A 101 -5.07 -3.07 22.41
C GLN A 101 -4.88 -2.32 23.75
N GLU A 102 -4.13 -1.21 23.74
CA GLU A 102 -3.95 -0.36 24.92
C GLU A 102 -5.28 0.26 25.39
N ARG A 103 -6.12 0.74 24.47
CA ARG A 103 -7.46 1.25 24.80
C ARG A 103 -8.37 0.17 25.36
N ALA A 104 -8.33 -1.04 24.82
CA ALA A 104 -9.08 -2.17 25.34
C ALA A 104 -8.62 -2.52 26.77
N LYS A 105 -7.31 -2.60 26.99
CA LYS A 105 -6.71 -2.86 28.30
C LYS A 105 -7.12 -1.80 29.33
N ALA A 106 -7.03 -0.51 28.98
CA ALA A 106 -7.44 0.59 29.86
C ALA A 106 -8.94 0.52 30.24
N ARG A 107 -9.81 0.13 29.31
CA ARG A 107 -11.25 -0.07 29.60
C ARG A 107 -11.49 -1.23 30.56
N ILE A 108 -10.76 -2.33 30.39
CA ILE A 108 -10.84 -3.49 31.28
C ILE A 108 -10.35 -3.11 32.68
N GLU A 109 -9.18 -2.48 32.80
CA GLU A 109 -8.61 -2.04 34.08
C GLU A 109 -9.53 -1.08 34.84
N LYS A 110 -10.14 -0.12 34.12
CA LYS A 110 -11.13 0.79 34.71
C LYS A 110 -12.35 0.04 35.24
N SER A 111 -12.86 -0.93 34.48
CA SER A 111 -14.02 -1.72 34.86
C SER A 111 -13.72 -2.60 36.08
N LEU A 112 -12.56 -3.26 36.11
CA LEU A 112 -12.10 -4.05 37.25
C LEU A 112 -11.95 -3.20 38.51
N SER A 113 -11.33 -2.02 38.39
CA SER A 113 -11.17 -1.09 39.51
C SER A 113 -12.52 -0.65 40.08
N TRP A 114 -13.51 -0.42 39.21
CA TRP A 114 -14.87 -0.09 39.63
C TRP A 114 -15.54 -1.25 40.36
N ILE A 115 -15.42 -2.48 39.86
CA ILE A 115 -15.98 -3.69 40.51
C ILE A 115 -15.41 -3.84 41.91
N ILE A 116 -14.09 -3.82 42.05
CA ILE A 116 -13.39 -3.93 43.35
C ILE A 116 -13.91 -2.87 44.34
N THR A 117 -14.07 -1.63 43.87
CA THR A 117 -14.60 -0.53 44.68
C THR A 117 -16.04 -0.80 45.13
N LYS A 118 -16.90 -1.30 44.23
CA LYS A 118 -18.30 -1.61 44.54
C LYS A 118 -18.44 -2.80 45.48
N GLU A 119 -17.65 -3.84 45.30
CA GLU A 119 -17.59 -4.99 46.21
C GLU A 119 -17.16 -4.57 47.61
N GLY A 120 -16.12 -3.74 47.71
CA GLY A 120 -15.68 -3.17 48.99
C GLY A 120 -16.76 -2.35 49.69
N ASN A 121 -17.49 -1.51 48.96
CA ASN A 121 -18.59 -0.73 49.50
C ASN A 121 -19.78 -1.61 49.93
N LEU A 122 -20.11 -2.64 49.15
CA LEU A 122 -21.15 -3.60 49.50
C LEU A 122 -20.79 -4.38 50.76
N ALA A 123 -19.54 -4.81 50.91
CA ALA A 123 -19.07 -5.49 52.11
C ALA A 123 -19.20 -4.61 53.36
N LYS A 124 -18.81 -3.32 53.26
CA LYS A 124 -18.98 -2.35 54.34
C LYS A 124 -20.46 -2.16 54.71
N PHE A 125 -21.32 -2.01 53.71
CA PHE A 125 -22.76 -1.85 53.93
C PHE A 125 -23.37 -3.08 54.62
N LYS A 126 -23.06 -4.29 54.13
CA LYS A 126 -23.50 -5.55 54.75
C LYS A 126 -23.06 -5.65 56.21
N SER A 127 -21.81 -5.30 56.50
CA SER A 127 -21.29 -5.28 57.87
C SER A 127 -22.08 -4.33 58.77
N ALA A 128 -22.27 -3.09 58.33
CA ALA A 128 -23.00 -2.07 59.09
C ALA A 128 -24.47 -2.48 59.34
N ALA A 129 -25.15 -3.03 58.32
CA ALA A 129 -26.51 -3.53 58.47
C ALA A 129 -26.59 -4.69 59.48
N ASN A 130 -25.61 -5.59 59.47
CA ASN A 130 -25.58 -6.73 60.39
C ASN A 130 -25.33 -6.29 61.83
N THR A 131 -24.44 -5.31 62.06
CA THR A 131 -24.24 -4.69 63.38
C THR A 131 -25.51 -4.00 63.89
N LEU A 132 -26.21 -3.27 63.02
CA LEU A 132 -27.46 -2.61 63.39
C LEU A 132 -28.52 -3.63 63.84
N LEU A 133 -28.71 -4.72 63.09
CA LEU A 133 -29.64 -5.80 63.43
C LEU A 133 -29.32 -6.44 64.80
N GLN A 134 -28.03 -6.72 65.06
CA GLN A 134 -27.60 -7.27 66.34
C GLN A 134 -27.89 -6.33 67.52
N ASN A 135 -27.75 -5.02 67.32
CA ASN A 135 -28.04 -4.03 68.35
C ASN A 135 -29.55 -3.91 68.61
N THR A 136 -30.39 -3.95 67.57
CA THR A 136 -31.86 -3.91 67.73
C THR A 136 -32.42 -5.18 68.36
N ASP A 137 -31.84 -6.34 68.08
CA ASP A 137 -32.23 -7.60 68.73
C ASP A 137 -31.88 -7.60 70.23
N SER A 138 -30.79 -6.91 70.60
CA SER A 138 -30.33 -6.77 71.99
C SER A 138 -31.17 -5.81 72.84
N GLU A 139 -31.82 -4.82 72.23
CA GLU A 139 -32.69 -3.85 72.93
C GLU A 139 -34.13 -4.35 73.18
N SER A 140 -34.49 -5.53 72.66
CA SER A 140 -35.88 -6.05 72.69
C SER A 140 -36.27 -6.91 73.89
N LYS A 141 -35.46 -6.99 74.96
CA LYS A 141 -35.91 -7.61 76.22
C LYS A 141 -36.52 -6.56 77.14
N PRO A 142 -37.86 -6.48 77.30
CA PRO A 142 -38.41 -5.74 78.42
C PRO A 142 -37.98 -6.46 79.70
N ALA A 143 -37.36 -5.72 80.62
CA ALA A 143 -37.18 -6.17 81.99
C ALA A 143 -38.59 -6.48 82.54
N ARG A 144 -38.89 -7.77 82.76
CA ARG A 144 -40.02 -8.14 83.60
C ARG A 144 -39.69 -7.60 85.00
N GLU A 145 -40.35 -6.52 85.39
CA GLU A 145 -40.46 -6.16 86.80
C GLU A 145 -41.13 -7.33 87.52
N GLU A 146 -40.38 -8.01 88.38
CA GLU A 146 -40.95 -8.90 89.38
C GLU A 146 -41.55 -8.03 90.48
N ILE A 147 -42.88 -8.01 90.58
CA ILE A 147 -43.61 -7.47 91.74
C ILE A 147 -43.84 -8.63 92.70
N PRO A 148 -43.36 -8.52 93.94
CA PRO A 148 -44.27 -8.55 95.09
C PRO A 148 -44.20 -7.26 95.93
#